data_AF-A0A9W4K9J5-F1
#
_entry.id   AF-A0A9W4K9J5-F1
#
_cell.length_a   1.000
_cell.length_b   1.000
_cell.length_c   1.000
_cell.angle_alpha   90.00
_cell.angle_beta   90.00
_cell.angle_gamma   90.00
#
_symmetry.space_group_name_H-M   'P 1'
#
loop_
_entity.id
_entity.type
_entity.pdbx_description
1 polymer ?
#
loop_
_entity_poly.entity_id
_entity_poly.type
_entity_poly.pdbx_seq_one_letter_code
_entity_poly.pdbx_strand_id
1 'polypeptide(L)'
;MDTPDFTIPDDECVNDAPSENAPKAKKTRRSRYDPEPDWSAMVRAKVMKSQVRVGQACDRCKLKKMKCTPDPGGCACCIILNIPCKVTDRVTGETWVRGEAGRMRALIENLKKQTEDLKEQVTQLQQKNAQLQDCLDGSYRANLMDHYEG
;
A
#
# COMPACT_ATOMS: atom_id res chain seq x y z
N MET A 1 6.95 -71.18 -11.33
CA MET A 1 7.10 -69.91 -12.07
C MET A 1 6.18 -68.94 -11.37
N ASP A 2 6.69 -68.45 -10.25
CA ASP A 2 5.90 -67.88 -9.17
C ASP A 2 6.11 -66.37 -9.20
N THR A 3 5.04 -65.65 -9.46
CA THR A 3 4.97 -64.19 -9.48
C THR A 3 5.02 -63.66 -8.05
N PRO A 4 5.93 -62.73 -7.70
CA PRO A 4 5.92 -62.13 -6.37
C PRO A 4 4.80 -61.09 -6.25
N ASP A 5 3.97 -61.31 -5.23
CA ASP A 5 2.90 -60.44 -4.72
C ASP A 5 3.49 -59.14 -4.16
N PHE A 6 3.16 -58.01 -4.77
CA PHE A 6 3.55 -56.67 -4.32
C PHE A 6 2.43 -56.10 -3.46
N THR A 7 2.40 -56.48 -2.19
CA THR A 7 1.53 -55.84 -1.20
C THR A 7 2.16 -54.49 -0.81
N ILE A 8 1.52 -53.40 -1.19
CA ILE A 8 1.88 -52.04 -0.79
C ILE A 8 1.52 -51.89 0.70
N PRO A 9 2.44 -51.49 1.59
CA PRO A 9 2.12 -51.21 2.98
C PRO A 9 1.25 -49.95 3.08
N ASP A 10 0.12 -50.04 3.77
CA ASP A 10 -0.67 -48.89 4.18
C ASP A 10 0.15 -48.07 5.19
N ASP A 11 0.80 -47.01 4.69
CA ASP A 11 1.48 -46.00 5.49
C ASP A 11 0.39 -45.19 6.22
N GLU A 12 0.14 -45.53 7.49
CA GLU A 12 -0.75 -44.77 8.36
C GLU A 12 -0.21 -43.35 8.51
N CYS A 13 -0.81 -42.40 7.78
CA CYS A 13 -0.67 -40.96 8.04
C CYS A 13 -1.15 -40.65 9.46
N VAL A 14 -0.23 -40.70 10.42
CA VAL A 14 -0.36 -40.05 11.73
C VAL A 14 -0.57 -38.56 11.49
N ASN A 15 -1.84 -38.16 11.49
CA ASN A 15 -2.26 -36.77 11.49
C ASN A 15 -1.93 -36.18 12.87
N ASP A 16 -0.78 -35.51 12.99
CA ASP A 16 -0.50 -34.59 14.09
C ASP A 16 -1.43 -33.36 13.99
N ALA A 17 -2.69 -33.54 14.36
CA ALA A 17 -3.62 -32.47 14.63
C ALA A 17 -3.21 -31.78 15.94
N PRO A 18 -2.93 -30.47 15.97
CA PRO A 18 -2.80 -29.76 17.24
C PRO A 18 -4.15 -29.81 17.95
N SER A 19 -4.18 -30.53 19.07
CA SER A 19 -5.31 -30.62 20.00
C SER A 19 -5.81 -29.21 20.38
N GLU A 20 -6.88 -28.74 19.73
CA GLU A 20 -7.62 -27.53 20.10
C GLU A 20 -8.48 -27.79 21.35
N ASN A 21 -7.89 -28.18 22.48
CA ASN A 21 -8.62 -28.28 23.75
C ASN A 21 -7.83 -27.70 24.93
N ALA A 22 -7.18 -26.54 24.71
CA ALA A 22 -6.82 -25.67 25.83
C ALA A 22 -8.05 -24.84 26.26
N PRO A 23 -8.41 -24.79 27.55
CA PRO A 23 -9.51 -23.96 28.02
C PRO A 23 -9.21 -22.49 27.69
N LYS A 24 -10.01 -21.90 26.80
CA LYS A 24 -9.90 -20.49 26.45
C LYS A 24 -10.13 -19.68 27.72
N ALA A 25 -9.06 -19.05 28.24
CA ALA A 25 -9.14 -18.16 29.39
C ALA A 25 -10.30 -17.16 29.17
N LYS A 26 -11.19 -17.05 30.17
CA LYS A 26 -12.34 -16.13 30.12
C LYS A 26 -11.78 -14.72 29.94
N LYS A 27 -11.96 -14.15 28.74
CA LYS A 27 -11.54 -12.78 28.46
C LYS A 27 -12.40 -11.84 29.33
N THR A 28 -11.81 -11.28 30.37
CA THR A 28 -12.41 -10.21 31.17
C THR A 28 -12.92 -9.12 30.21
N ARG A 29 -14.18 -8.71 30.39
CA ARG A 29 -14.75 -7.62 29.59
C ARG A 29 -13.91 -6.38 29.87
N ARG A 30 -13.33 -5.78 28.83
CA ARG A 30 -12.58 -4.53 28.95
C ARG A 30 -13.44 -3.46 29.60
N SER A 31 -12.84 -2.72 30.52
CA SER A 31 -13.43 -1.53 31.11
C SER A 31 -13.70 -0.49 30.02
N ARG A 32 -14.66 0.40 30.27
CA ARG A 32 -14.98 1.52 29.37
C ARG A 32 -13.78 2.45 29.16
N TYR A 33 -12.91 2.56 30.15
CA TYR A 33 -11.74 3.45 30.14
C TYR A 33 -10.44 2.76 29.70
N ASP A 34 -10.47 1.47 29.38
CA ASP A 34 -9.28 0.81 28.85
C ASP A 34 -8.93 1.36 27.46
N PRO A 35 -7.64 1.61 27.15
CA PRO A 35 -7.19 2.00 25.83
C PRO A 35 -7.66 1.02 24.75
N GLU A 36 -7.90 1.53 23.54
CA GLU A 36 -8.28 0.68 22.44
C GLU A 36 -7.10 -0.21 22.01
N PRO A 37 -7.27 -1.55 21.93
CA PRO A 37 -6.19 -2.47 21.59
C PRO A 37 -5.82 -2.32 20.12
N ASP A 38 -4.58 -2.70 19.79
CA ASP A 38 -4.16 -2.79 18.39
C ASP A 38 -4.91 -3.93 17.68
N TRP A 39 -6.01 -3.55 17.02
CA TRP A 39 -6.82 -4.44 16.21
C TRP A 39 -6.02 -5.09 15.09
N SER A 40 -5.07 -4.36 14.51
CA SER A 40 -4.29 -4.84 13.38
C SER A 40 -3.27 -5.88 13.82
N ALA A 41 -2.62 -5.74 14.98
CA ALA A 41 -1.78 -6.81 15.55
C ALA A 41 -2.56 -8.12 15.72
N MET A 42 -3.78 -8.04 16.26
CA MET A 42 -4.62 -9.23 16.44
C MET A 42 -5.09 -9.83 15.10
N VAL A 43 -5.32 -9.01 14.06
CA VAL A 43 -5.64 -9.51 12.72
C VAL A 43 -4.41 -10.13 12.05
N ARG A 44 -3.23 -9.51 12.17
CA ARG A 44 -1.95 -10.07 11.67
C ARG A 44 -1.65 -11.42 12.31
N ALA A 45 -1.90 -11.58 13.61
CA ALA A 45 -1.76 -12.86 14.30
C ALA A 45 -2.78 -13.92 13.85
N LYS A 46 -3.89 -13.51 13.24
CA LYS A 46 -5.01 -14.38 12.84
C LYS A 46 -5.37 -14.22 11.37
N VAL A 47 -4.40 -13.98 10.48
CA VAL A 47 -4.67 -13.82 9.04
C VAL A 47 -5.32 -15.10 8.52
N MET A 48 -6.65 -15.07 8.37
CA MET A 48 -7.43 -16.25 8.00
C MET A 48 -7.46 -16.40 6.48
N LYS A 49 -7.10 -17.58 5.96
CA LYS A 49 -7.27 -18.00 4.55
C LYS A 49 -8.73 -18.39 4.24
N SER A 50 -9.69 -17.47 4.42
CA SER A 50 -11.08 -17.71 4.00
C SER A 50 -11.33 -17.14 2.60
N GLN A 51 -11.55 -18.01 1.61
CA GLN A 51 -11.72 -17.69 0.18
C GLN A 51 -13.11 -17.14 -0.23
N VAL A 52 -13.81 -16.40 0.63
CA VAL A 52 -15.14 -15.86 0.26
C VAL A 52 -15.01 -14.40 -0.16
N ARG A 53 -15.48 -14.12 -1.39
CA ARG A 53 -15.61 -12.78 -2.00
C ARG A 53 -16.62 -11.94 -1.22
N VAL A 54 -16.23 -11.44 -0.05
CA VAL A 54 -16.91 -10.37 0.68
C VAL A 54 -15.95 -9.19 0.72
N GLY A 55 -16.45 -7.98 0.47
CA GLY A 55 -15.65 -6.76 0.50
C GLY A 55 -14.76 -6.68 1.75
N GLN A 56 -13.52 -6.21 1.60
CA GLN A 56 -12.53 -6.20 2.67
C GLN A 56 -12.98 -5.29 3.83
N ALA A 57 -13.52 -5.89 4.89
CA ALA A 57 -13.81 -5.21 6.15
C ALA A 57 -12.51 -4.76 6.83
N CYS A 58 -12.56 -3.65 7.58
CA CYS A 58 -11.43 -3.18 8.38
C CYS A 58 -11.14 -4.11 9.57
N ASP A 59 -9.95 -4.01 10.15
CA ASP A 59 -9.47 -4.94 11.18
C ASP A 59 -10.33 -4.89 12.44
N ARG A 60 -10.76 -3.69 12.83
CA ARG A 60 -11.66 -3.48 13.96
C ARG A 60 -13.02 -4.15 13.75
N CYS A 61 -13.66 -3.89 12.61
CA CYS A 61 -14.97 -4.47 12.31
C CYS A 61 -14.89 -6.00 12.17
N LYS A 62 -13.77 -6.51 11.62
CA LYS A 62 -13.50 -7.94 11.50
C LYS A 62 -13.44 -8.62 12.87
N LEU A 63 -12.70 -8.05 13.83
CA LEU A 63 -12.56 -8.63 15.18
C LEU A 63 -13.80 -8.44 16.05
N LYS A 64 -14.50 -7.31 15.90
CA LYS A 64 -15.76 -7.03 16.61
C LYS A 64 -16.97 -7.71 15.98
N LYS A 65 -16.82 -8.31 14.79
CA LYS A 65 -17.89 -8.96 14.02
C LYS A 65 -19.08 -8.01 13.81
N MET A 66 -18.80 -6.80 13.37
CA MET A 66 -19.78 -5.75 13.09
C MET A 66 -19.74 -5.31 11.62
N LYS A 67 -20.81 -4.69 11.13
CA LYS A 67 -20.89 -4.19 9.75
C LYS A 67 -19.78 -3.16 9.48
N CYS A 68 -19.12 -3.29 8.33
CA CYS A 68 -18.12 -2.35 7.85
C CYS A 68 -18.62 -1.72 6.55
N THR A 69 -18.76 -0.39 6.53
CA THR A 69 -19.05 0.34 5.29
C THR A 69 -17.78 0.46 4.43
N PRO A 70 -17.90 0.50 3.09
CA PRO A 70 -16.75 0.49 2.18
C PRO A 70 -16.15 1.87 1.88
N ASP A 71 -16.47 2.92 2.64
CA ASP A 71 -16.10 4.30 2.29
C ASP A 71 -14.57 4.50 2.21
N PRO A 72 -14.06 5.27 1.22
CA PRO A 72 -12.63 5.39 0.97
C PRO A 72 -11.89 6.09 2.12
N GLY A 73 -12.54 7.00 2.86
CA GLY A 73 -11.96 7.69 4.01
C GLY A 73 -11.91 6.87 5.32
N GLY A 74 -12.54 5.69 5.35
CA GLY A 74 -12.75 4.93 6.58
C GLY A 74 -14.21 4.51 6.72
N CYS A 75 -14.48 3.39 7.38
CA CYS A 75 -15.87 3.01 7.62
C CYS A 75 -16.56 3.95 8.62
N ALA A 76 -17.88 4.10 8.53
CA ALA A 76 -18.68 5.02 9.33
C ALA A 76 -18.40 4.90 10.85
N CYS A 77 -18.26 3.68 11.36
CA CYS A 77 -17.98 3.46 12.78
C CYS A 77 -16.59 3.93 13.22
N CYS A 78 -15.58 3.80 12.37
CA CYS A 78 -14.23 4.29 12.67
C CYS A 78 -14.19 5.82 12.61
N ILE A 79 -14.90 6.42 11.65
CA ILE A 79 -15.02 7.87 11.51
C ILE A 79 -15.71 8.49 12.75
N ILE A 80 -16.86 7.95 13.16
CA ILE A 80 -17.61 8.46 14.32
C ILE A 80 -16.78 8.38 15.61
N LEU A 81 -15.99 7.32 15.77
CA LEU A 81 -15.10 7.14 16.92
C LEU A 81 -13.78 7.91 16.79
N ASN A 82 -13.57 8.60 15.67
CA ASN A 82 -12.36 9.35 15.36
C ASN A 82 -11.06 8.52 15.50
N ILE A 83 -11.10 7.28 15.02
CA ILE A 83 -9.98 6.33 15.06
C ILE A 83 -9.53 5.93 13.65
N PRO A 84 -8.24 5.60 13.44
CA PRO A 84 -7.75 5.20 12.13
C PRO A 84 -8.39 3.88 11.67
N CYS A 85 -9.04 3.92 10.51
CA CYS A 85 -9.63 2.74 9.89
C CYS A 85 -8.53 1.89 9.23
N LYS A 86 -7.93 0.95 9.97
CA LYS A 86 -6.85 0.10 9.47
C LYS A 86 -7.36 -1.16 8.78
N VAL A 87 -6.65 -1.57 7.74
CA VAL A 87 -6.94 -2.76 6.95
C VAL A 87 -5.65 -3.53 6.74
N THR A 88 -5.62 -4.78 7.19
CA THR A 88 -4.50 -5.68 6.95
C THR A 88 -4.75 -6.50 5.68
N ASP A 89 -3.79 -6.48 4.75
CA ASP A 89 -3.75 -7.36 3.59
C ASP A 89 -3.44 -8.79 4.04
N ARG A 90 -4.19 -9.75 3.50
CA ARG A 90 -4.01 -11.17 3.84
C ARG A 90 -2.86 -11.81 3.08
N VAL A 91 -2.44 -11.23 1.96
CA VAL A 91 -1.34 -11.75 1.14
C VAL A 91 -0.01 -11.26 1.69
N THR A 92 0.17 -9.95 1.83
CA THR A 92 1.44 -9.37 2.33
C THR A 92 1.53 -9.36 3.85
N GLY A 93 0.40 -9.45 4.57
CA GLY A 93 0.36 -9.27 6.02
C GLY A 93 0.55 -7.83 6.48
N GLU A 94 0.72 -6.90 5.54
CA GLU A 94 0.92 -5.48 5.84
C GLU A 94 -0.39 -4.81 6.24
N THR A 95 -0.28 -3.84 7.14
CA THR A 95 -1.42 -3.05 7.61
C THR A 95 -1.34 -1.64 7.08
N TRP A 96 -2.38 -1.22 6.38
CA TRP A 96 -2.50 0.11 5.81
C TRP A 96 -3.75 0.82 6.34
N VAL A 97 -3.75 2.15 6.35
CA VAL A 97 -4.98 2.91 6.60
C VAL A 97 -5.86 2.82 5.36
N ARG A 98 -7.17 2.62 5.55
CA ARG A 98 -8.14 2.61 4.45
C ARG A 98 -8.04 3.91 3.65
N GLY A 99 -8.00 3.77 2.33
CA GLY A 99 -7.87 4.91 1.41
C GLY A 99 -6.44 5.43 1.23
N GLU A 100 -5.47 4.97 2.02
CA GLU A 100 -4.09 5.46 1.96
C GLU A 100 -3.46 5.25 0.59
N ALA A 101 -3.59 4.05 0.02
CA ALA A 101 -3.09 3.77 -1.32
C ALA A 101 -3.75 4.65 -2.41
N GLY A 102 -5.00 5.08 -2.20
CA GLY A 102 -5.67 6.02 -3.11
C GLY A 102 -5.10 7.42 -2.99
N ARG A 103 -4.92 7.93 -1.76
CA ARG A 103 -4.28 9.21 -1.49
C ARG A 103 -2.86 9.27 -2.01
N MET A 104 -2.09 8.20 -1.77
CA MET A 104 -0.71 8.08 -2.27
C MET A 104 -0.65 8.12 -3.80
N ARG A 105 -1.55 7.43 -4.49
CA ARG A 105 -1.62 7.51 -5.96
C ARG A 105 -1.93 8.93 -6.46
N ALA A 106 -2.93 9.60 -5.88
CA ALA A 106 -3.27 10.97 -6.24
C ALA A 106 -2.10 11.95 -5.97
N LEU A 107 -1.39 11.78 -4.86
CA LEU A 107 -0.22 12.57 -4.54
C LEU A 107 0.92 12.33 -5.54
N ILE A 108 1.21 11.07 -5.87
CA ILE A 108 2.23 10.71 -6.87
C ILE A 108 1.89 11.34 -8.22
N GLU A 109 0.63 11.29 -8.64
CA GLU A 109 0.17 11.90 -9.90
C GLU A 109 0.36 13.42 -9.89
N ASN A 110 -0.04 14.09 -8.81
CA ASN A 110 0.18 15.53 -8.65
C ASN A 110 1.67 15.91 -8.68
N LEU A 111 2.50 15.16 -7.95
CA LEU A 111 3.96 15.39 -7.92
C LEU A 111 4.60 15.15 -9.30
N LYS A 112 4.16 14.12 -10.03
CA LYS A 112 4.61 13.88 -11.41
C LYS A 112 4.24 15.03 -12.33
N LYS A 113 3.02 15.55 -12.24
CA LYS A 113 2.59 16.71 -13.02
C LYS A 113 3.47 17.93 -12.73
N GLN A 114 3.68 18.27 -11.45
CA GLN A 114 4.55 19.38 -11.06
C GLN A 114 5.99 19.20 -11.56
N THR A 115 6.49 17.96 -11.55
CA THR A 115 7.83 17.65 -12.08
C THR A 115 7.90 17.90 -13.58
N GLU A 116 6.85 17.56 -14.32
CA GLU A 116 6.80 17.80 -15.76
C GLU A 116 6.69 19.29 -16.08
N ASP A 117 5.80 20.02 -15.41
CA ASP A 117 5.64 21.47 -15.57
C ASP A 117 6.94 22.22 -15.29
N LEU A 118 7.71 21.79 -14.28
CA LEU A 118 9.02 22.37 -13.95
C LEU A 118 10.07 22.04 -15.02
N LYS A 119 10.10 20.81 -15.54
CA LYS A 119 11.02 20.43 -16.62
C LYS A 119 10.75 21.22 -17.90
N GLU A 120 9.48 21.46 -18.23
CA GLU A 120 9.11 22.28 -19.37
C GLU A 120 9.65 23.71 -19.20
N GLN A 121 9.42 24.32 -18.04
CA GLN A 121 9.95 25.66 -17.72
C GLN A 121 11.48 25.73 -17.83
N VAL A 122 12.18 24.72 -17.30
CA VAL A 122 13.64 24.62 -17.41
C VAL A 122 14.07 24.56 -18.87
N THR A 123 13.39 23.75 -19.68
CA THR A 123 13.70 23.60 -21.11
C THR A 123 13.47 24.90 -21.87
N GLN A 124 12.37 25.60 -21.61
CA GLN A 124 12.06 26.89 -22.21
C GLN A 124 13.10 27.96 -21.85
N LEU A 125 13.54 28.01 -20.59
CA LEU A 125 14.58 28.93 -20.15
C LEU A 125 15.94 28.59 -20.78
N GLN A 126 16.28 27.31 -20.88
CA GLN A 126 17.51 26.87 -21.57
C GLN A 126 17.51 27.25 -23.04
N GLN A 127 16.37 27.10 -23.75
CA GLN A 127 16.23 27.52 -25.14
C GLN A 127 16.39 29.04 -25.30
N LYS A 128 15.75 29.83 -24.43
CA LYS A 128 15.90 31.30 -24.45
C LYS A 128 17.33 31.73 -24.18
N ASN A 129 18.00 31.10 -23.22
CA ASN A 129 19.40 31.37 -22.92
C ASN A 129 20.30 31.05 -24.11
N ALA A 130 20.07 29.91 -24.79
CA ALA A 130 20.81 29.55 -25.99
C ALA A 130 20.58 30.57 -27.13
N GLN A 131 19.33 30.97 -27.38
CA GLN A 131 19.01 32.00 -28.37
C GLN A 131 19.72 33.34 -28.08
N LEU A 132 19.73 33.76 -26.82
CA LEU A 132 20.43 34.97 -26.40
C LEU A 132 21.95 34.84 -26.62
N GLN A 133 22.53 33.68 -26.29
CA GLN A 133 23.95 33.38 -26.55
C GLN A 133 24.26 33.49 -28.05
N ASP A 134 23.45 32.87 -28.90
CA ASP A 134 23.62 32.91 -30.37
C ASP A 134 23.52 34.34 -30.93
N CYS A 135 22.59 35.15 -30.42
CA CYS A 135 22.48 36.56 -30.81
C CYS A 135 23.71 37.37 -30.41
N LEU A 136 24.24 37.15 -29.20
CA LEU A 136 25.45 37.82 -28.71
C LEU A 136 26.67 37.40 -29.54
N ASP A 137 26.82 36.11 -29.82
CA ASP A 137 27.91 35.58 -30.63
C ASP A 137 27.86 36.09 -32.08
N GLY A 138 26.65 36.18 -32.65
CA GLY A 138 26.41 36.77 -33.97
C GLY A 138 26.79 38.26 -34.03
N SER A 139 26.40 39.04 -33.01
CA SER A 139 26.77 40.46 -32.91
C SER A 139 28.28 40.64 -32.73
N TYR A 140 28.92 39.83 -31.88
CA TYR A 140 30.36 39.85 -31.70
C TYR A 140 31.10 39.53 -33.01
N ARG A 141 30.64 38.51 -33.74
CA ARG A 141 31.22 38.11 -35.02
C ARG A 141 31.07 39.18 -36.10
N ALA A 142 29.92 39.86 -36.17
CA ALA A 142 29.69 40.95 -37.12
C ALA A 142 30.62 42.14 -36.84
N ASN A 143 30.67 42.60 -35.59
CA ASN A 143 31.58 43.69 -35.18
C ASN A 143 33.06 43.36 -35.43
N LEU A 144 33.46 42.09 -35.28
CA LEU A 144 34.83 41.67 -35.55
C LEU A 144 35.17 41.75 -37.05
N MET A 145 34.23 41.43 -37.95
CA MET A 145 34.43 41.52 -39.41
C MET A 145 34.57 42.97 -39.89
N ASP A 146 33.73 43.88 -39.38
CA ASP A 146 33.76 45.31 -39.74
C ASP A 146 35.11 45.99 -39.40
N HIS A 147 35.86 45.44 -38.45
CA HIS A 147 37.20 45.93 -38.07
C HIS A 147 38.36 45.47 -38.96
N TYR A 148 38.18 44.44 -39.80
CA TYR A 148 39.22 43.96 -40.72
C TYR A 148 39.08 44.50 -42.15
N GLU A 149 37.92 45.08 -42.51
CA GLU A 149 37.66 45.66 -43.84
C GLU A 149 37.77 47.20 -43.92
N GLY A 150 38.09 47.87 -42.80
CA GLY A 150 38.33 49.33 -42.73
C GLY A 150 39.79 49.70 -42.48
#